data_AF-A0AAW9MWX0-F1
#
_entry.id   AF-A0AAW9MWX0-F1
#
_cell.length_a   1.000
_cell.length_b   1.000
_cell.length_c   1.000
_cell.angle_alpha   90.00
_cell.angle_beta   90.00
_cell.angle_gamma   90.00
#
_symmetry.space_group_name_H-M   'P 1'
#
loop_
_entity.id
_entity.type
_entity.pdbx_description
1 polymer ?
#
loop_
_entity_poly.entity_id
_entity_poly.type
_entity_poly.pdbx_seq_one_letter_code
_entity_poly.pdbx_strand_id
1 'polypeptide(L)'
;MCVNDQRLQNRLEDGLLRSLILGENPRQWSGIMHEHLKRNMSDTGKENAFFNAFRLAVTETARVQVWAGLKLMKEGGYDKYIWIAEPGACHICAPYNNQIFDMKYASMGNTLPPMHPFCRCSVAAYYDMDEERLYDDITEDVLSELKNEKTGVFDLNEVNIDGNKYVVDNKFVVLDSSQYERDIAKWIVSNIGGCVELHPRVLFPSRIRTPDYIWNGEKWDLKTINSHSKNTLTTAVKNIKKQANNVILDIRSDSYTNDVLNAELDRIYNNKRYDYLEKTMIIRCFKLIGIFKRKK
;
A
#
# COMPACT_ATOMS: atom_id res chain seq x y z
N MET A 1 -13.70 -14.36 54.86
CA MET A 1 -14.17 -13.60 53.68
C MET A 1 -13.63 -14.14 52.34
N CYS A 2 -12.54 -14.91 52.28
CA CYS A 2 -11.85 -15.28 51.01
C CYS A 2 -12.42 -16.48 50.21
N VAL A 3 -13.32 -17.29 50.78
CA VAL A 3 -13.79 -18.56 50.16
C VAL A 3 -14.79 -18.32 49.01
N ASN A 4 -15.52 -17.20 49.04
CA ASN A 4 -16.54 -16.90 48.04
C ASN A 4 -15.93 -16.41 46.72
N ASP A 5 -14.88 -15.59 46.81
CA ASP A 5 -14.20 -15.01 45.66
C ASP A 5 -13.41 -16.07 44.87
N GLN A 6 -12.74 -17.00 45.55
CA GLN A 6 -12.02 -18.11 44.90
C GLN A 6 -12.98 -19.06 44.15
N ARG A 7 -14.17 -19.33 44.72
CA ARG A 7 -15.18 -20.18 44.07
C ARG A 7 -15.73 -19.55 42.80
N LEU A 8 -15.87 -18.23 42.76
CA LEU A 8 -16.32 -17.51 41.58
C LEU A 8 -15.25 -17.54 40.48
N GLN A 9 -13.99 -17.30 40.83
CA GLN A 9 -12.86 -17.40 39.90
C GLN A 9 -12.77 -18.77 39.24
N ASN A 10 -12.78 -19.86 40.04
CA ASN A 10 -12.70 -21.21 39.50
C ASN A 10 -13.86 -21.56 38.55
N ARG A 11 -15.07 -21.05 38.81
CA ARG A 11 -16.22 -21.26 37.91
C ARG A 11 -16.13 -20.46 36.62
N LEU A 12 -15.54 -19.28 36.69
CA LEU A 12 -15.27 -18.46 35.53
C LEU A 12 -14.21 -19.13 34.65
N GLU A 13 -13.16 -19.68 35.25
CA GLU A 13 -12.13 -20.46 34.56
C GLU A 13 -12.70 -21.71 33.88
N ASP A 14 -13.52 -22.52 34.57
CA ASP A 14 -14.18 -23.68 33.97
C ASP A 14 -15.06 -23.29 32.77
N GLY A 15 -15.86 -22.22 32.92
CA GLY A 15 -16.69 -21.68 31.84
C GLY A 15 -15.87 -21.22 30.63
N LEU A 16 -14.78 -20.49 30.88
CA LEU A 16 -13.87 -20.04 29.83
C LEU A 16 -13.22 -21.22 29.10
N LEU A 17 -12.76 -22.25 29.81
CA LEU A 17 -12.17 -23.44 29.21
C LEU A 17 -13.16 -24.15 28.28
N ARG A 18 -14.42 -24.29 28.70
CA ARG A 18 -15.47 -24.89 27.87
C ARG A 18 -15.73 -24.07 26.61
N SER A 19 -15.80 -22.74 26.72
CA SER A 19 -15.99 -21.88 25.55
C SER A 19 -14.80 -21.91 24.59
N LEU A 20 -13.57 -21.93 25.10
CA LEU A 20 -12.36 -21.89 24.26
C LEU A 20 -12.01 -23.23 23.63
N ILE A 21 -12.18 -24.34 24.37
CA ILE A 21 -11.78 -25.68 23.92
C ILE A 21 -12.95 -26.41 23.25
N LEU A 22 -14.13 -26.38 23.87
CA LEU A 22 -15.30 -27.13 23.38
C LEU A 22 -16.20 -26.30 22.45
N GLY A 23 -15.95 -25.00 22.33
CA GLY A 23 -16.81 -24.07 21.58
C GLY A 23 -18.19 -23.87 22.24
N GLU A 24 -18.32 -24.17 23.54
CA GLU A 24 -19.59 -24.03 24.25
C GLU A 24 -20.03 -22.56 24.29
N ASN A 25 -21.30 -22.31 24.02
CA ASN A 25 -21.82 -20.94 24.01
C ASN A 25 -21.77 -20.35 25.44
N PRO A 26 -21.22 -19.14 25.64
CA PRO A 26 -21.16 -18.51 26.97
C PRO A 26 -22.49 -18.41 27.72
N ARG A 27 -23.61 -18.41 26.99
CA ARG A 27 -24.96 -18.46 27.57
C ARG A 27 -25.20 -19.74 28.38
N GLN A 28 -24.67 -20.88 27.96
CA GLN A 28 -24.94 -22.18 28.59
C GLN A 28 -24.29 -22.26 29.98
N TRP A 29 -23.01 -21.94 30.11
CA TRP A 29 -22.33 -21.96 31.41
C TRP A 29 -22.61 -20.72 32.27
N SER A 30 -23.16 -19.64 31.70
CA SER A 30 -23.63 -18.49 32.50
C SER A 30 -24.72 -18.86 33.52
N GLY A 31 -25.50 -19.92 33.26
CA GLY A 31 -26.45 -20.47 34.23
C GLY A 31 -25.77 -21.02 35.48
N ILE A 32 -24.58 -21.60 35.34
CA ILE A 32 -23.76 -22.11 36.45
C ILE A 32 -23.23 -20.95 37.31
N MET A 33 -22.90 -19.81 36.69
CA MET A 33 -22.53 -18.60 37.42
C MET A 33 -23.73 -17.94 38.09
N HIS A 34 -24.90 -17.93 37.44
CA HIS A 34 -26.13 -17.36 37.95
C HIS A 34 -26.49 -17.91 39.34
N GLU A 35 -26.35 -19.23 39.55
CA GLU A 35 -26.66 -19.85 40.85
C GLU A 35 -25.83 -19.28 42.01
N HIS A 36 -24.55 -18.97 41.79
CA HIS A 36 -23.70 -18.36 42.82
C HIS A 36 -23.97 -16.88 42.98
N LEU A 37 -24.13 -16.15 41.88
CA LEU A 37 -24.46 -14.74 41.94
C LEU A 37 -25.79 -14.51 42.65
N LYS A 38 -26.81 -15.35 42.41
CA LYS A 38 -28.10 -15.28 43.10
C LYS A 38 -28.00 -15.48 44.62
N ARG A 39 -27.08 -16.32 45.10
CA ARG A 39 -26.87 -16.58 46.54
C ARG A 39 -26.17 -15.43 47.25
N ASN A 40 -25.36 -14.66 46.54
CA ASN A 40 -24.46 -13.65 47.10
C ASN A 40 -24.87 -12.19 46.82
N MET A 41 -25.89 -11.97 45.99
CA MET A 41 -26.39 -10.63 45.63
C MET A 41 -27.55 -10.20 46.54
N SER A 42 -27.73 -8.87 46.69
CA SER A 42 -28.89 -8.26 47.35
C SER A 42 -30.20 -8.59 46.60
N ASP A 43 -31.35 -8.35 47.23
CA ASP A 43 -32.65 -8.71 46.64
C ASP A 43 -32.91 -8.05 45.27
N THR A 44 -32.47 -6.81 45.06
CA THR A 44 -32.49 -6.14 43.74
C THR A 44 -31.50 -6.76 42.74
N GLY A 45 -30.38 -7.30 43.22
CA GLY A 45 -29.38 -7.98 42.39
C GLY A 45 -29.79 -9.39 41.96
N LYS A 46 -30.69 -10.05 42.70
CA LYS A 46 -31.20 -11.39 42.40
C LYS A 46 -32.07 -11.42 41.14
N GLU A 47 -32.88 -10.39 40.91
CA GLU A 47 -33.76 -10.29 39.73
C GLU A 47 -32.96 -10.24 38.42
N ASN A 48 -31.85 -9.49 38.42
CA ASN A 48 -30.98 -9.34 37.24
C ASN A 48 -29.73 -10.24 37.26
N ALA A 49 -29.66 -11.18 38.20
CA ALA A 49 -28.46 -12.01 38.41
C ALA A 49 -28.08 -12.82 37.16
N PHE A 50 -29.06 -13.33 36.42
CA PHE A 50 -28.80 -14.07 35.19
C PHE A 50 -28.22 -13.18 34.10
N PHE A 51 -28.80 -12.00 33.88
CA PHE A 51 -28.31 -11.05 32.89
C PHE A 51 -26.88 -10.58 33.22
N ASN A 52 -26.59 -10.32 34.50
CA ASN A 52 -25.26 -9.96 34.96
C ASN A 52 -24.24 -11.10 34.75
N ALA A 53 -24.62 -12.33 35.06
CA ALA A 53 -23.81 -13.52 34.82
C ALA A 53 -23.51 -13.71 33.32
N PHE A 54 -24.52 -13.56 32.49
CA PHE A 54 -24.42 -13.71 31.04
C PHE A 54 -23.52 -12.62 30.44
N ARG A 55 -23.71 -11.36 30.85
CA ARG A 55 -22.87 -10.24 30.41
C ARG A 55 -21.40 -10.45 30.76
N LEU A 56 -21.13 -10.93 31.98
CA LEU A 56 -19.78 -11.24 32.45
C LEU A 56 -19.17 -12.38 31.61
N ALA A 57 -19.91 -13.47 31.42
CA ALA A 57 -19.47 -14.62 30.65
C ALA A 57 -19.06 -14.23 29.22
N VAL A 58 -19.92 -13.51 28.49
CA VAL A 58 -19.63 -13.09 27.12
C VAL A 58 -18.43 -12.15 27.05
N THR A 59 -18.36 -11.17 27.97
CA THR A 59 -17.28 -10.17 27.96
C THR A 59 -15.93 -10.81 28.28
N GLU A 60 -15.87 -11.72 29.26
CA GLU A 60 -14.64 -12.42 29.60
C GLU A 60 -14.19 -13.40 28.52
N THR A 61 -15.11 -14.12 27.88
CA THR A 61 -14.75 -14.98 26.74
C THR A 61 -14.15 -14.14 25.61
N ALA A 62 -14.80 -13.04 25.22
CA ALA A 62 -14.29 -12.16 24.17
C ALA A 62 -12.92 -11.56 24.56
N ARG A 63 -12.77 -11.12 25.81
CA ARG A 63 -11.52 -10.58 26.33
C ARG A 63 -10.37 -11.60 26.22
N VAL A 64 -10.60 -12.84 26.64
CA VAL A 64 -9.57 -13.89 26.59
C VAL A 64 -9.22 -14.28 25.16
N GLN A 65 -10.22 -14.36 24.26
CA GLN A 65 -9.99 -14.64 22.84
C GLN A 65 -9.12 -13.57 22.16
N VAL A 66 -9.44 -12.30 22.37
CA VAL A 66 -8.67 -11.18 21.81
C VAL A 66 -7.25 -11.15 22.39
N TRP A 67 -7.11 -11.37 23.70
CA TRP A 67 -5.80 -11.41 24.34
C TRP A 67 -4.94 -12.58 23.84
N ALA A 68 -5.52 -13.77 23.69
CA ALA A 68 -4.84 -14.91 23.10
C ALA A 68 -4.43 -14.64 21.65
N GLY A 69 -5.32 -14.04 20.86
CA GLY A 69 -5.02 -13.60 19.49
C GLY A 69 -3.84 -12.65 19.43
N LEU A 70 -3.82 -11.60 20.24
CA LEU A 70 -2.72 -10.65 20.32
C LEU A 70 -1.39 -11.32 20.69
N LYS A 71 -1.42 -12.25 21.67
CA LYS A 71 -0.23 -13.00 22.08
C LYS A 71 0.35 -13.81 20.93
N LEU A 72 -0.50 -14.51 20.16
CA LEU A 72 -0.10 -15.25 18.98
C LEU A 72 0.47 -14.35 17.88
N MET A 73 -0.11 -13.17 17.67
CA MET A 73 0.41 -12.20 16.70
C MET A 73 1.82 -11.71 17.10
N LYS A 74 2.02 -11.44 18.39
CA LYS A 74 3.33 -11.05 18.92
C LYS A 74 4.37 -12.17 18.79
N GLU A 75 3.99 -13.41 19.10
CA GLU A 75 4.84 -14.59 18.90
C GLU A 75 5.13 -14.86 17.42
N GLY A 76 4.18 -14.50 16.54
CA GLY A 76 4.34 -14.55 15.09
C GLY A 76 5.22 -13.45 14.48
N GLY A 77 5.77 -12.55 15.29
CA GLY A 77 6.70 -11.50 14.85
C GLY A 77 6.04 -10.26 14.24
N TYR A 78 4.75 -10.03 14.48
CA TYR A 78 4.08 -8.81 14.07
C TYR A 78 4.25 -7.72 15.14
N ASP A 79 4.48 -6.47 14.72
CA ASP A 79 4.60 -5.31 15.62
C ASP A 79 3.31 -4.48 15.71
N LYS A 80 2.43 -4.61 14.71
CA LYS A 80 1.18 -3.85 14.55
C LYS A 80 -0.03 -4.78 14.41
N TYR A 81 -1.21 -4.26 14.72
CA TYR A 81 -2.49 -4.93 14.48
C TYR A 81 -3.51 -3.94 13.92
N ILE A 82 -4.49 -4.46 13.18
CA ILE A 82 -5.62 -3.71 12.64
C ILE A 82 -6.88 -4.05 13.43
N TRP A 83 -7.67 -3.03 13.74
CA TRP A 83 -8.97 -3.18 14.37
C TRP A 83 -10.06 -3.45 13.34
N ILE A 84 -10.84 -4.51 13.55
CA ILE A 84 -11.94 -4.91 12.67
C ILE A 84 -13.25 -4.72 13.44
N ALA A 85 -14.02 -3.71 13.04
CA ALA A 85 -15.33 -3.48 13.62
C ALA A 85 -16.38 -4.42 12.97
N GLU A 86 -17.37 -4.86 13.75
CA GLU A 86 -18.54 -5.55 13.20
C GLU A 86 -19.26 -4.62 12.19
N PRO A 87 -19.86 -5.14 11.10
CA PRO A 87 -20.62 -4.32 10.15
C PRO A 87 -21.69 -3.42 10.78
N GLY A 88 -22.29 -3.83 11.91
CA GLY A 88 -23.24 -3.06 12.71
C GLY A 88 -22.65 -2.41 13.96
N ALA A 89 -21.34 -2.12 13.96
CA ALA A 89 -20.64 -1.61 15.14
C ALA A 89 -21.31 -0.37 15.76
N CYS A 90 -21.30 -0.31 17.08
CA CYS A 90 -21.85 0.82 17.82
C CYS A 90 -21.03 2.11 17.59
N HIS A 91 -21.59 3.24 18.00
CA HIS A 91 -20.92 4.55 17.93
C HIS A 91 -19.57 4.62 18.68
N ILE A 92 -19.33 3.71 19.63
CA ILE A 92 -18.06 3.61 20.38
C ILE A 92 -16.99 2.90 19.55
N CYS A 93 -17.35 1.80 18.87
CA CYS A 93 -16.39 0.96 18.14
C CYS A 93 -16.22 1.37 16.67
N ALA A 94 -17.23 1.96 16.05
CA ALA A 94 -17.18 2.37 14.63
C ALA A 94 -15.97 3.27 14.29
N PRO A 95 -15.56 4.24 15.14
CA PRO A 95 -14.38 5.07 14.88
C PRO A 95 -13.06 4.29 14.79
N TYR A 96 -12.97 3.13 15.43
CA TYR A 96 -11.77 2.31 15.45
C TYR A 96 -11.63 1.43 14.21
N ASN A 97 -12.67 1.32 13.36
CA ASN A 97 -12.65 0.43 12.21
C ASN A 97 -11.49 0.77 11.26
N ASN A 98 -10.72 -0.24 10.87
CA ASN A 98 -9.51 -0.12 10.03
C ASN A 98 -8.37 0.74 10.61
N GLN A 99 -8.43 1.12 11.89
CA GLN A 99 -7.30 1.79 12.54
C GLN A 99 -6.19 0.78 12.86
N ILE A 100 -4.95 1.20 12.65
CA ILE A 100 -3.74 0.42 12.91
C ILE A 100 -3.14 0.88 14.23
N PHE A 101 -2.77 -0.07 15.08
CA PHE A 101 -2.21 0.20 16.39
C PHE A 101 -0.92 -0.59 16.61
N ASP A 102 0.02 -0.01 17.35
CA ASP A 102 1.22 -0.71 17.80
C ASP A 102 0.87 -1.67 18.93
N MET A 103 1.46 -2.87 18.89
CA MET A 103 1.28 -3.87 19.95
C MET A 103 1.81 -3.41 21.31
N LYS A 104 2.77 -2.47 21.33
CA LYS A 104 3.35 -1.94 22.58
C LYS A 104 2.34 -1.22 23.45
N TYR A 105 1.33 -0.60 22.83
CA TYR A 105 0.30 0.18 23.54
C TYR A 105 -1.03 -0.59 23.64
N ALA A 106 -1.02 -1.88 23.34
CA ALA A 106 -2.21 -2.70 23.33
C ALA A 106 -2.79 -2.88 24.74
N SER A 107 -4.00 -2.34 24.95
CA SER A 107 -4.67 -2.36 26.25
C SER A 107 -6.16 -2.70 26.11
N MET A 108 -6.60 -3.70 26.87
CA MET A 108 -7.99 -4.20 26.85
C MET A 108 -8.96 -3.10 27.28
N GLY A 109 -10.02 -2.88 26.50
CA GLY A 109 -11.04 -1.88 26.79
C GLY A 109 -10.65 -0.45 26.41
N ASN A 110 -9.45 -0.23 25.86
CA ASN A 110 -9.00 1.05 25.31
C ASN A 110 -8.65 0.93 23.82
N THR A 111 -7.62 0.14 23.51
CA THR A 111 -7.14 -0.08 22.13
C THR A 111 -7.37 -1.52 21.66
N LEU A 112 -7.96 -2.37 22.50
CA LEU A 112 -8.39 -3.70 22.14
C LEU A 112 -9.85 -3.93 22.52
N PRO A 113 -10.61 -4.66 21.68
CA PRO A 113 -11.92 -5.14 22.08
C PRO A 113 -11.80 -6.20 23.20
N PRO A 114 -12.83 -6.39 24.02
CA PRO A 114 -14.12 -5.70 24.03
C PRO A 114 -14.06 -4.32 24.73
N MET A 115 -14.58 -3.26 24.09
CA MET A 115 -14.67 -1.90 24.66
C MET A 115 -15.89 -1.70 25.57
N HIS A 116 -16.92 -2.49 25.31
CA HIS A 116 -18.21 -2.40 25.99
C HIS A 116 -18.79 -3.81 26.13
N PRO A 117 -19.78 -4.02 27.00
CA PRO A 117 -20.48 -5.29 27.08
C PRO A 117 -21.06 -5.72 25.72
N PHE A 118 -20.98 -7.01 25.42
CA PHE A 118 -21.45 -7.60 24.16
C PHE A 118 -20.76 -7.07 22.90
N CYS A 119 -19.56 -6.48 23.02
CA CYS A 119 -18.75 -6.11 21.87
C CYS A 119 -18.38 -7.34 21.04
N ARG A 120 -18.56 -7.25 19.71
CA ARG A 120 -18.27 -8.31 18.73
C ARG A 120 -17.13 -7.94 17.77
N CYS A 121 -16.42 -6.85 18.07
CA CYS A 121 -15.27 -6.43 17.28
C CYS A 121 -14.08 -7.36 17.54
N SER A 122 -13.18 -7.44 16.56
CA SER A 122 -11.98 -8.28 16.62
C SER A 122 -10.75 -7.49 16.17
N VAL A 123 -9.60 -8.13 16.27
CA VAL A 123 -8.32 -7.61 15.78
C VAL A 123 -7.67 -8.65 14.89
N ALA A 124 -6.86 -8.19 13.94
CA ALA A 124 -6.04 -9.05 13.10
C ALA A 124 -4.60 -8.53 13.06
N ALA A 125 -3.66 -9.43 12.77
CA ALA A 125 -2.28 -9.04 12.53
C ALA A 125 -2.22 -8.06 11.36
N TYR A 126 -1.44 -7.00 11.51
CA TYR A 126 -1.16 -6.06 10.43
C TYR A 126 0.32 -6.10 10.12
N TYR A 127 0.63 -6.21 8.84
CA TYR A 127 1.98 -6.10 8.31
C TYR A 127 1.95 -5.01 7.25
N ASP A 128 2.79 -4.00 7.42
CA ASP A 128 3.04 -3.01 6.37
C ASP A 128 3.72 -3.74 5.21
N MET A 129 2.99 -3.91 4.12
CA MET A 129 3.58 -4.29 2.84
C MET A 129 4.43 -3.16 2.24
N ASP A 130 4.46 -1.99 2.89
CA ASP A 130 5.50 -0.97 2.73
C ASP A 130 6.84 -1.50 3.31
N GLU A 131 7.32 -2.61 2.74
CA GLU A 131 8.76 -2.84 2.58
C GLU A 131 9.38 -1.54 2.08
N GLU A 132 10.58 -1.25 2.56
CA GLU A 132 11.46 -0.19 2.08
C GLU A 132 11.33 -0.03 0.56
N ARG A 133 10.49 0.93 0.13
CA ARG A 133 10.19 1.10 -1.30
C ARG A 133 11.52 1.20 -2.01
N LEU A 134 11.74 0.34 -3.00
CA LEU A 134 12.98 0.30 -3.78
C LEU A 134 13.12 1.52 -4.71
N TYR A 135 12.34 2.57 -4.49
CA TYR A 135 12.36 3.84 -5.18
C TYR A 135 11.99 4.98 -4.24
N ASP A 136 12.44 6.17 -4.58
CA ASP A 136 12.09 7.45 -3.94
C ASP A 136 11.30 8.31 -4.92
N ASP A 137 10.35 9.08 -4.41
CA ASP A 137 9.72 10.17 -5.16
C ASP A 137 10.64 11.40 -5.11
N ILE A 138 11.24 11.74 -6.26
CA ILE A 138 12.20 12.84 -6.41
C ILE A 138 11.58 14.05 -7.12
N THR A 139 10.25 14.12 -7.18
CA THR A 139 9.54 15.15 -7.94
C THR A 139 9.92 16.56 -7.50
N GLU A 140 9.92 16.81 -6.19
CA GLU A 140 10.24 18.13 -5.64
C GLU A 140 11.69 18.52 -5.89
N ASP A 141 12.62 17.59 -5.69
CA ASP A 141 14.05 17.77 -5.92
C ASP A 141 14.32 18.18 -7.38
N VAL A 142 13.80 17.40 -8.34
CA VAL A 142 13.97 17.68 -9.78
C VAL A 142 13.36 19.02 -10.17
N LEU A 143 12.16 19.34 -9.67
CA LEU A 143 11.52 20.63 -9.95
C LEU A 143 12.30 21.81 -9.34
N SER A 144 13.01 21.61 -8.24
CA SER A 144 13.81 22.66 -7.61
C SER A 144 15.14 22.90 -8.34
N GLU A 145 15.80 21.82 -8.77
CA GLU A 145 17.08 21.87 -9.49
C GLU A 145 16.95 22.52 -10.86
N LEU A 146 15.90 22.15 -11.63
CA LEU A 146 15.80 22.50 -13.05
C LEU A 146 15.15 23.85 -13.36
N LYS A 147 14.59 24.54 -12.35
CA LYS A 147 13.96 25.87 -12.53
C LYS A 147 14.94 26.97 -12.97
N ASN A 148 16.25 26.78 -12.76
CA ASN A 148 17.28 27.80 -13.01
C ASN A 148 18.23 27.46 -14.17
N GLU A 149 18.01 26.35 -14.88
CA GLU A 149 18.90 25.90 -15.94
C GLU A 149 18.51 26.43 -17.32
N LYS A 150 19.43 26.33 -18.29
CA LYS A 150 19.12 26.58 -19.69
C LYS A 150 18.05 25.60 -20.15
N THR A 151 16.98 26.14 -20.71
CA THR A 151 15.83 25.38 -21.20
C THR A 151 15.80 25.38 -22.71
N GLY A 152 15.59 24.23 -23.33
CA GLY A 152 15.45 24.15 -24.79
C GLY A 152 15.06 22.77 -25.27
N VAL A 153 14.37 22.74 -26.42
CA VAL A 153 14.12 21.52 -27.19
C VAL A 153 15.00 21.56 -28.43
N PHE A 154 15.82 20.54 -28.62
CA PHE A 154 16.76 20.45 -29.75
C PHE A 154 16.54 19.15 -30.52
N ASP A 155 16.77 19.16 -31.84
CA ASP A 155 16.78 17.96 -32.66
C ASP A 155 18.25 17.48 -32.82
N LEU A 156 18.52 16.21 -32.53
CA LEU A 156 19.86 15.63 -32.70
C LEU A 156 20.12 15.27 -34.16
N ASN A 157 21.11 15.89 -34.76
CA ASN A 157 21.53 15.60 -36.14
C ASN A 157 22.49 14.42 -36.23
N GLU A 158 23.05 13.96 -35.10
CA GLU A 158 23.96 12.84 -35.03
C GLU A 158 23.82 12.04 -33.74
N VAL A 159 24.11 10.74 -33.82
CA VAL A 159 24.02 9.81 -32.69
C VAL A 159 25.24 8.90 -32.69
N ASN A 160 25.84 8.71 -31.52
CA ASN A 160 26.86 7.69 -31.29
C ASN A 160 26.25 6.47 -30.59
N ILE A 161 26.26 5.31 -31.26
CA ILE A 161 25.75 4.04 -30.72
C ILE A 161 26.88 3.01 -30.83
N ASP A 162 27.31 2.45 -29.70
CA ASP A 162 28.38 1.45 -29.61
C ASP A 162 29.68 1.85 -30.35
N GLY A 163 30.03 3.14 -30.32
CA GLY A 163 31.23 3.69 -30.97
C GLY A 163 31.06 4.04 -32.46
N ASN A 164 29.90 3.77 -33.06
CA ASN A 164 29.59 4.15 -34.44
C ASN A 164 28.76 5.43 -34.49
N LYS A 165 29.15 6.36 -35.38
CA LYS A 165 28.47 7.63 -35.58
C LYS A 165 27.45 7.52 -36.72
N TYR A 166 26.21 7.87 -36.42
CA TYR A 166 25.07 7.88 -37.34
C TYR A 166 24.60 9.32 -37.51
N VAL A 167 24.68 9.86 -38.74
CA VAL A 167 24.27 11.23 -39.06
C VAL A 167 22.95 11.17 -39.82
N VAL A 168 22.04 12.10 -39.53
CA VAL A 168 20.74 12.21 -40.21
C VAL A 168 20.97 12.44 -41.70
N ASP A 169 20.49 11.49 -42.50
CA ASP A 169 20.64 11.47 -43.97
C ASP A 169 19.29 11.35 -44.69
N ASN A 170 18.19 11.30 -43.94
CA ASN A 170 16.82 11.08 -44.42
C ASN A 170 16.64 9.79 -45.24
N LYS A 171 17.54 8.81 -45.09
CA LYS A 171 17.47 7.50 -45.75
C LYS A 171 17.64 6.36 -44.75
N PHE A 172 18.75 6.34 -44.03
CA PHE A 172 19.07 5.34 -43.01
C PHE A 172 18.88 5.86 -41.59
N VAL A 173 18.97 7.18 -41.40
CA VAL A 173 18.76 7.88 -40.13
C VAL A 173 17.79 9.04 -40.39
N VAL A 174 16.65 9.02 -39.71
CA VAL A 174 15.53 9.94 -39.97
C VAL A 174 15.10 10.65 -38.69
N LEU A 175 14.85 11.95 -38.79
CA LEU A 175 14.18 12.75 -37.75
C LEU A 175 12.66 12.64 -37.93
N ASP A 176 12.06 11.55 -37.43
CA ASP A 176 10.62 11.25 -37.58
C ASP A 176 9.83 11.36 -36.26
N SER A 177 10.30 12.18 -35.32
CA SER A 177 9.60 12.40 -34.05
C SER A 177 8.20 12.97 -34.28
N SER A 178 7.21 12.29 -33.69
CA SER A 178 5.79 12.62 -33.86
C SER A 178 5.45 13.98 -33.26
N GLN A 179 4.37 14.60 -33.73
CA GLN A 179 3.88 15.87 -33.16
C GLN A 179 3.66 15.74 -31.65
N TYR A 180 3.10 14.61 -31.21
CA TYR A 180 2.82 14.36 -29.81
C TYR A 180 4.10 14.26 -28.95
N GLU A 181 5.15 13.61 -29.47
CA GLU A 181 6.45 13.55 -28.78
C GLU A 181 7.07 14.94 -28.63
N ARG A 182 6.94 15.78 -29.67
CA ARG A 182 7.39 17.18 -29.64
C ARG A 182 6.59 18.01 -28.64
N ASP A 183 5.29 17.78 -28.53
CA ASP A 183 4.42 18.48 -27.58
C ASP A 183 4.77 18.12 -26.13
N ILE A 184 5.05 16.83 -25.86
CA ILE A 184 5.57 16.40 -24.55
C ILE A 184 6.94 17.02 -24.26
N ALA A 185 7.87 17.03 -25.22
CA ALA A 185 9.17 17.66 -25.03
C ALA A 185 9.05 19.15 -24.64
N LYS A 186 8.22 19.91 -25.37
CA LYS A 186 7.91 21.30 -25.03
C LYS A 186 7.28 21.44 -23.64
N TRP A 187 6.38 20.53 -23.28
CA TRP A 187 5.74 20.53 -21.97
C TRP A 187 6.74 20.27 -20.84
N ILE A 188 7.65 19.31 -20.99
CA ILE A 188 8.72 19.01 -20.02
C ILE A 188 9.55 20.27 -19.78
N VAL A 189 10.04 20.90 -20.85
CA VAL A 189 10.86 22.10 -20.75
C VAL A 189 10.09 23.27 -20.10
N SER A 190 8.79 23.41 -20.37
CA SER A 190 7.99 24.51 -19.83
C SER A 190 7.59 24.34 -18.36
N ASN A 191 7.37 23.10 -17.90
CA ASN A 191 6.83 22.83 -16.56
C ASN A 191 7.88 22.32 -15.57
N ILE A 192 8.90 21.63 -16.07
CA ILE A 192 9.95 21.02 -15.26
C ILE A 192 11.28 21.74 -15.48
N GLY A 193 11.64 21.96 -16.75
CA GLY A 193 12.89 22.62 -17.14
C GLY A 193 13.91 21.66 -17.77
N GLY A 194 15.15 22.12 -17.89
CA GLY A 194 16.25 21.40 -18.52
C GLY A 194 16.24 21.39 -20.06
N CYS A 195 17.17 20.63 -20.63
CA CYS A 195 17.37 20.48 -22.06
C CYS A 195 16.85 19.13 -22.54
N VAL A 196 15.88 19.14 -23.46
CA VAL A 196 15.34 17.94 -24.09
C VAL A 196 15.84 17.86 -25.52
N GLU A 197 16.53 16.78 -25.86
CA GLU A 197 17.03 16.50 -27.19
C GLU A 197 16.21 15.36 -27.81
N LEU A 198 15.59 15.60 -28.96
CA LEU A 198 14.83 14.63 -29.73
C LEU A 198 15.79 13.77 -30.54
N HIS A 199 15.71 12.46 -30.34
CA HIS A 199 16.65 11.52 -30.92
C HIS A 199 16.15 11.01 -32.28
N PRO A 200 16.98 11.00 -33.34
CA PRO A 200 16.59 10.45 -34.64
C PRO A 200 16.53 8.93 -34.60
N ARG A 201 15.66 8.35 -35.43
CA ARG A 201 15.50 6.91 -35.57
C ARG A 201 16.50 6.36 -36.59
N VAL A 202 17.23 5.32 -36.19
CA VAL A 202 18.14 4.58 -37.08
C VAL A 202 17.38 3.40 -37.70
N LEU A 203 17.09 3.49 -39.00
CA LEU A 203 16.41 2.45 -39.77
C LEU A 203 17.38 1.36 -40.23
N PHE A 204 18.65 1.72 -40.50
CA PHE A 204 19.70 0.79 -40.91
C PHE A 204 21.04 1.14 -40.24
N PRO A 205 21.80 0.16 -39.73
CA PRO A 205 21.52 -1.28 -39.70
C PRO A 205 20.31 -1.63 -38.83
N SER A 206 19.57 -2.66 -39.24
CA SER A 206 18.35 -3.07 -38.54
C SER A 206 18.67 -3.58 -37.13
N ARG A 207 17.71 -3.41 -36.20
CA ARG A 207 17.77 -3.79 -34.76
C ARG A 207 18.42 -2.80 -33.81
N ILE A 208 18.82 -1.61 -34.27
CA ILE A 208 19.18 -0.51 -33.38
C ILE A 208 17.89 0.10 -32.80
N ARG A 209 17.79 0.15 -31.47
CA ARG A 209 16.70 0.86 -30.77
C ARG A 209 17.24 2.15 -30.19
N THR A 210 16.56 3.25 -30.48
CA THR A 210 16.96 4.62 -30.09
C THR A 210 15.91 5.17 -29.14
N PRO A 211 16.28 5.81 -28.01
CA PRO A 211 15.31 6.44 -27.12
C PRO A 211 14.54 7.54 -27.83
N ASP A 212 13.40 7.97 -27.29
CA ASP A 212 12.64 9.09 -27.88
C ASP A 212 13.28 10.44 -27.50
N TYR A 213 13.80 10.52 -26.27
CA TYR A 213 14.40 11.73 -25.72
C TYR A 213 15.76 11.47 -25.06
N ILE A 214 16.65 12.44 -25.15
CA ILE A 214 17.74 12.64 -24.19
C ILE A 214 17.39 13.88 -23.38
N TRP A 215 17.07 13.71 -22.10
CA TRP A 215 16.73 14.82 -21.20
C TRP A 215 17.83 14.95 -20.15
N ASN A 216 18.53 16.09 -20.17
CA ASN A 216 19.70 16.37 -19.34
C ASN A 216 20.78 15.27 -19.39
N GLY A 217 21.04 14.74 -20.60
CA GLY A 217 22.02 13.67 -20.83
C GLY A 217 21.53 12.25 -20.49
N GLU A 218 20.32 12.11 -19.93
CA GLU A 218 19.73 10.81 -19.64
C GLU A 218 18.80 10.34 -20.76
N LYS A 219 18.76 9.04 -21.04
CA LYS A 219 17.91 8.45 -22.09
C LYS A 219 16.51 8.16 -21.55
N TRP A 220 15.48 8.72 -22.18
CA TRP A 220 14.07 8.54 -21.81
C TRP A 220 13.24 8.03 -23.00
N ASP A 221 12.28 7.16 -22.71
CA ASP A 221 11.35 6.61 -23.70
C ASP A 221 9.90 6.88 -23.28
N LEU A 222 9.06 7.28 -24.24
CA LEU A 222 7.66 7.62 -24.01
C LEU A 222 6.75 6.42 -24.27
N LYS A 223 5.81 6.18 -23.34
CA LYS A 223 4.76 5.19 -23.50
C LYS A 223 3.40 5.77 -23.11
N THR A 224 2.53 5.88 -24.10
CA THR A 224 1.12 6.26 -23.91
C THR A 224 0.27 5.04 -23.55
N ILE A 225 -0.47 5.16 -22.45
CA ILE A 225 -1.28 4.12 -21.86
C ILE A 225 -2.77 4.48 -22.02
N ASN A 226 -3.41 3.86 -23.01
CA ASN A 226 -4.81 4.14 -23.36
C ASN A 226 -5.81 3.21 -22.65
N SER A 227 -5.37 2.05 -22.16
CA SER A 227 -6.25 1.03 -21.58
C SER A 227 -5.71 0.49 -20.26
N HIS A 228 -6.63 0.23 -19.34
CA HIS A 228 -6.31 -0.33 -18.03
C HIS A 228 -6.50 -1.84 -18.04
N SER A 229 -5.38 -2.57 -18.08
CA SER A 229 -5.33 -4.02 -17.91
C SER A 229 -4.23 -4.38 -16.93
N LYS A 230 -4.33 -5.56 -16.31
CA LYS A 230 -3.40 -6.05 -15.27
C LYS A 230 -1.91 -5.95 -15.67
N ASN A 231 -1.60 -6.02 -16.96
CA ASN A 231 -0.24 -6.06 -17.47
C ASN A 231 0.13 -4.88 -18.38
N THR A 232 -0.70 -3.83 -18.48
CA THR A 232 -0.44 -2.73 -19.44
C THR A 232 0.86 -2.00 -19.11
N LEU A 233 1.03 -1.57 -17.86
CA LEU A 233 2.23 -0.82 -17.43
C LEU A 233 3.49 -1.69 -17.45
N THR A 234 3.40 -2.92 -16.92
CA THR A 234 4.53 -3.86 -16.90
C THR A 234 4.99 -4.26 -18.31
N THR A 235 4.08 -4.33 -19.28
CA THR A 235 4.41 -4.58 -20.69
C THR A 235 5.05 -3.34 -21.34
N ALA A 236 4.53 -2.14 -21.05
CA ALA A 236 5.12 -0.90 -21.53
C ALA A 236 6.57 -0.75 -21.04
N VAL A 237 6.81 -0.94 -19.73
CA VAL A 237 8.15 -0.93 -19.13
C VAL A 237 9.01 -2.07 -19.66
N LYS A 238 8.47 -3.25 -19.94
CA LYS A 238 9.28 -4.33 -20.53
C LYS A 238 9.82 -3.97 -21.92
N ASN A 239 9.06 -3.23 -22.72
CA ASN A 239 9.38 -2.97 -24.12
C ASN A 239 10.51 -1.95 -24.31
N ILE A 240 10.79 -1.11 -23.31
CA ILE A 240 11.90 -0.14 -23.33
C ILE A 240 13.27 -0.77 -23.06
N LYS A 241 13.31 -2.04 -22.66
CA LYS A 241 14.56 -2.74 -22.33
C LYS A 241 15.54 -2.64 -23.51
N LYS A 242 16.75 -2.13 -23.24
CA LYS A 242 17.86 -1.80 -24.18
C LYS A 242 17.80 -0.44 -24.87
N GLN A 243 16.66 0.25 -24.84
CA GLN A 243 16.48 1.55 -25.51
C GLN A 243 16.78 2.72 -24.55
N ALA A 244 16.29 2.60 -23.32
CA ALA A 244 16.45 3.60 -22.27
C ALA A 244 16.47 2.94 -20.88
N ASN A 245 17.05 3.64 -19.91
CA ASN A 245 16.97 3.27 -18.49
C ASN A 245 15.84 4.04 -17.78
N ASN A 246 15.26 5.05 -18.43
CA ASN A 246 14.18 5.86 -17.89
C ASN A 246 12.94 5.83 -18.78
N VAL A 247 11.76 6.01 -18.19
CA VAL A 247 10.49 5.96 -18.92
C VAL A 247 9.55 7.09 -18.53
N ILE A 248 8.81 7.59 -19.51
CA ILE A 248 7.70 8.52 -19.35
C ILE A 248 6.41 7.75 -19.64
N LEU A 249 5.56 7.59 -18.63
CA LEU A 249 4.26 6.95 -18.75
C LEU A 249 3.18 8.03 -18.86
N ASP A 250 2.62 8.23 -20.05
CA ASP A 250 1.43 9.07 -20.25
C ASP A 250 0.17 8.23 -20.03
N ILE A 251 -0.46 8.41 -18.87
CA ILE A 251 -1.61 7.62 -18.44
C ILE A 251 -2.89 8.37 -18.78
N ARG A 252 -3.57 7.97 -19.85
CA ARG A 252 -4.82 8.57 -20.32
C ARG A 252 -6.08 7.94 -19.75
N SER A 253 -5.95 6.78 -19.10
CA SER A 253 -7.08 6.07 -18.52
C SER A 253 -7.35 6.55 -17.10
N ASP A 254 -8.59 7.02 -16.87
CA ASP A 254 -9.03 7.56 -15.57
C ASP A 254 -9.13 6.51 -14.46
N SER A 255 -9.11 5.21 -14.79
CA SER A 255 -9.21 4.13 -13.81
C SER A 255 -7.94 3.93 -12.98
N TYR A 256 -6.83 4.57 -13.34
CA TYR A 256 -5.61 4.57 -12.55
C TYR A 256 -5.71 5.62 -11.43
N THR A 257 -6.16 5.21 -10.23
CA THR A 257 -6.04 6.02 -9.02
C THR A 257 -4.60 6.04 -8.51
N ASN A 258 -4.26 6.96 -7.59
CA ASN A 258 -2.93 7.03 -7.00
C ASN A 258 -2.52 5.71 -6.32
N ASP A 259 -3.46 5.07 -5.61
CA ASP A 259 -3.21 3.79 -4.94
C ASP A 259 -2.89 2.67 -5.94
N VAL A 260 -3.61 2.62 -7.06
CA VAL A 260 -3.35 1.65 -8.13
C VAL A 260 -1.98 1.90 -8.76
N LEU A 261 -1.61 3.16 -8.99
CA LEU A 261 -0.29 3.50 -9.54
C LEU A 261 0.83 3.10 -8.60
N ASN A 262 0.70 3.38 -7.31
CA ASN A 262 1.68 2.99 -6.30
C ASN A 262 1.85 1.46 -6.28
N ALA A 263 0.75 0.70 -6.23
CA ALA A 263 0.81 -0.77 -6.26
C ALA A 263 1.43 -1.34 -7.55
N GLU A 264 1.24 -0.68 -8.70
CA GLU A 264 1.90 -1.06 -9.96
C GLU A 264 3.38 -0.69 -9.97
N LEU A 265 3.76 0.47 -9.43
CA LEU A 265 5.16 0.88 -9.27
C LEU A 265 5.90 -0.10 -8.35
N ASP A 266 5.33 -0.44 -7.20
CA ASP A 266 5.91 -1.42 -6.28
C ASP A 266 6.16 -2.75 -7.00
N ARG A 267 5.19 -3.21 -7.79
CA ARG A 267 5.35 -4.44 -8.59
C ARG A 267 6.46 -4.34 -9.63
N ILE A 268 6.64 -3.17 -10.26
CA ILE A 268 7.69 -2.94 -11.26
C ILE A 268 9.06 -2.90 -10.57
N TYR A 269 9.21 -2.09 -9.52
CA TYR A 269 10.49 -1.89 -8.85
C TYR A 269 10.96 -3.12 -8.06
N ASN A 270 10.05 -3.89 -7.45
CA ASN A 270 10.37 -5.13 -6.73
C ASN A 270 10.72 -6.31 -7.66
N ASN A 271 10.44 -6.20 -8.96
CA ASN A 271 10.69 -7.28 -9.89
C ASN A 271 12.07 -7.12 -10.57
N LYS A 272 12.96 -8.08 -10.27
CA LYS A 272 14.33 -8.18 -10.80
C LYS A 272 14.44 -8.07 -12.33
N ARG A 273 13.35 -8.37 -13.06
CA ARG A 273 13.30 -8.21 -14.53
C ARG A 273 13.56 -6.77 -14.97
N TYR A 274 13.22 -5.80 -14.12
CA TYR A 274 13.23 -4.36 -14.38
C TYR A 274 14.33 -3.62 -13.61
N ASP A 275 15.40 -4.30 -13.19
CA ASP A 275 16.53 -3.68 -12.47
C ASP A 275 17.27 -2.62 -13.30
N TYR A 276 17.14 -2.67 -14.63
CA TYR A 276 17.68 -1.64 -15.53
C TYR A 276 16.89 -0.32 -15.50
N LEU A 277 15.68 -0.32 -14.94
CA LEU A 277 14.85 0.88 -14.84
C LEU A 277 15.35 1.74 -13.68
N GLU A 278 15.89 2.91 -14.01
CA GLU A 278 16.42 3.88 -13.06
C GLU A 278 15.34 4.89 -12.64
N LYS A 279 14.65 5.52 -13.60
CA LYS A 279 13.60 6.51 -13.30
C LYS A 279 12.30 6.27 -14.08
N THR A 280 11.18 6.57 -13.42
CA THR A 280 9.83 6.55 -14.00
C THR A 280 9.18 7.90 -13.76
N MET A 281 8.85 8.61 -14.84
CA MET A 281 8.00 9.80 -14.77
C MET A 281 6.59 9.41 -15.17
N ILE A 282 5.60 9.80 -14.37
CA ILE A 282 4.19 9.60 -14.68
C ILE A 282 3.55 10.94 -14.97
N ILE A 283 2.92 11.04 -16.14
CA ILE A 283 2.11 12.19 -16.54
C ILE A 283 0.69 11.74 -16.87
N ARG A 284 -0.27 12.64 -16.67
CA ARG A 284 -1.66 12.45 -17.07
C ARG A 284 -2.18 13.76 -17.65
N CYS A 285 -2.57 13.75 -18.93
CA CYS A 285 -3.13 14.92 -19.60
C CYS A 285 -2.28 16.18 -19.41
N PHE A 286 -0.96 16.08 -19.64
CA PHE A 286 -0.01 17.19 -19.44
C PHE A 286 0.03 17.73 -17.99
N LYS A 287 -0.19 16.85 -17.01
CA LYS A 287 0.03 17.13 -15.60
C LYS A 287 1.01 16.10 -15.03
N LEU A 288 2.01 16.58 -14.29
CA LEU A 288 2.95 15.72 -13.58
C LEU A 288 2.23 15.06 -12.41
N ILE A 289 2.30 13.73 -12.34
CA ILE A 289 1.87 12.96 -11.15
C ILE A 289 3.06 12.75 -10.23
N GLY A 290 4.20 12.34 -10.78
CA GLY A 290 5.43 12.18 -10.01
C GLY A 290 6.60 11.65 -10.85
N ILE A 291 7.81 11.78 -10.30
CA ILE A 291 9.07 11.27 -10.83
C ILE A 291 9.68 10.36 -9.77
N PHE A 292 9.77 9.08 -10.07
CA PHE A 292 10.22 8.05 -9.15
C PHE A 292 11.59 7.53 -9.57
N LYS A 293 12.54 7.42 -8.64
CA LYS A 293 13.91 6.97 -8.88
C LYS A 293 14.23 5.73 -8.06
N ARG A 294 14.79 4.70 -8.69
CA ARG A 294 15.23 3.46 -8.02
C ARG A 294 16.30 3.78 -6.95
N LYS A 295 16.14 3.20 -5.76
CA LYS A 295 17.19 3.15 -4.73
C LYS A 295 18.29 2.19 -5.17
N LYS A 296 19.54 2.62 -5.06
CA LYS A 296 20.72 1.81 -5.35
C LYS A 296 21.25 1.15 -4.09
#